data_AF-A0A5N5EAA9-F1
#
_entry.id   AF-A0A5N5EAA9-F1
#
_cell.length_a   1.000
_cell.length_b   1.000
_cell.length_c   1.000
_cell.angle_alpha   90.00
_cell.angle_beta   90.00
_cell.angle_gamma   90.00
#
_symmetry.space_group_name_H-M   'P 1'
#
loop_
_entity.id
_entity.type
_entity.pdbx_description
1 polymer ?
#
loop_
_entity_poly.entity_id
_entity_poly.type
_entity_poly.pdbx_seq_one_letter_code
_entity_poly.pdbx_strand_id
1 'polypeptide(L)'
;MTSSYIDLRSDTVTKPDAEMRKAMADAEVGDDVLDHDPTMAALEEEVAHTLGFPAALWVPSGSMGNLIALMLHLRRGDQFLAPEHSHVLGSELGTAAWLAQGMPMALPHDGGPGRPSPETVVKAAG
;
A
#
# COMPACT_ATOMS: atom_id res chain seq x y z
N MET A 1 -26.19 -15.96 -2.07
CA MET A 1 -26.54 -16.01 -0.63
C MET A 1 -25.82 -14.87 0.06
N THR A 2 -26.55 -13.82 0.45
CA THR A 2 -26.04 -12.80 1.38
C THR A 2 -25.86 -13.48 2.74
N SER A 3 -24.65 -13.45 3.29
CA SER A 3 -24.35 -14.01 4.61
C SER A 3 -25.24 -13.33 5.64
N SER A 4 -25.95 -14.07 6.49
CA SER A 4 -26.86 -13.53 7.52
C SER A 4 -26.16 -13.05 8.78
N TYR A 5 -24.84 -12.82 8.72
CA TYR A 5 -24.01 -12.50 9.88
C TYR A 5 -23.44 -11.09 9.76
N ILE A 6 -23.44 -10.36 10.87
CA ILE A 6 -22.68 -9.12 11.01
C ILE A 6 -21.21 -9.51 11.12
N ASP A 7 -20.44 -9.28 10.05
CA ASP A 7 -19.02 -9.66 9.96
C ASP A 7 -18.13 -8.48 10.35
N LEU A 8 -17.59 -8.51 11.58
CA LEU A 8 -16.73 -7.46 12.15
C LEU A 8 -15.24 -7.85 12.14
N ARG A 9 -14.84 -8.84 11.33
CA ARG A 9 -13.44 -9.32 11.30
C ARG A 9 -12.48 -8.30 10.70
N SER A 10 -12.91 -7.59 9.65
CA SER A 10 -12.12 -6.63 8.89
C SER A 10 -13.02 -5.87 7.91
N ASP A 11 -12.65 -4.67 7.49
CA ASP A 11 -13.27 -3.96 6.37
C ASP A 11 -13.00 -4.65 5.02
N THR A 12 -11.90 -5.39 4.90
CA THR A 12 -11.55 -6.17 3.69
C THR A 12 -12.58 -7.23 3.29
N VAL A 13 -13.59 -7.52 4.13
CA VAL A 13 -14.70 -8.42 3.80
C VAL A 13 -15.79 -7.78 2.93
N THR A 14 -15.68 -6.48 2.63
CA THR A 14 -16.59 -5.76 1.75
C THR A 14 -16.76 -6.45 0.40
N LYS A 15 -17.97 -6.39 -0.15
CA LYS A 15 -18.30 -6.96 -1.46
C LYS A 15 -18.71 -5.84 -2.41
N PRO A 16 -18.32 -5.92 -3.70
CA PRO A 16 -18.77 -4.93 -4.67
C PRO A 16 -20.30 -4.99 -4.80
N ASP A 17 -20.91 -3.81 -4.80
CA ASP A 17 -22.35 -3.61 -4.97
C ASP A 17 -22.76 -3.81 -6.45
N ALA A 18 -24.02 -3.51 -6.77
CA ALA A 18 -24.53 -3.68 -8.13
C ALA A 18 -23.90 -2.70 -9.13
N GLU A 19 -23.59 -1.48 -8.71
CA GLU A 19 -23.01 -0.45 -9.57
C GLU A 19 -21.56 -0.79 -9.90
N MET A 20 -20.75 -1.12 -8.89
CA MET A 20 -19.37 -1.58 -9.08
C MET A 20 -19.32 -2.81 -9.97
N ARG A 21 -20.24 -3.78 -9.79
CA ARG A 21 -20.29 -4.99 -10.65
C ARG A 21 -20.58 -4.65 -12.10
N LYS A 22 -21.47 -3.69 -12.35
CA LYS A 22 -21.77 -3.23 -13.69
C LYS A 22 -20.57 -2.50 -14.30
N ALA A 23 -19.97 -1.56 -13.56
CA ALA A 23 -18.79 -0.83 -14.00
C ALA A 23 -17.63 -1.76 -14.36
N MET A 24 -17.35 -2.78 -13.54
CA MET A 24 -16.33 -3.80 -13.84
C MET A 24 -16.64 -4.62 -15.10
N ALA A 25 -17.92 -4.94 -15.35
CA ALA A 25 -18.32 -5.73 -16.51
C ALA A 25 -18.32 -4.91 -17.81
N ASP A 26 -18.63 -3.62 -17.72
CA ASP A 26 -18.73 -2.68 -18.84
C ASP A 26 -17.39 -1.95 -19.11
N ALA A 27 -16.34 -2.18 -18.31
CA ALA A 27 -15.05 -1.51 -18.42
C ALA A 27 -14.38 -1.76 -19.77
N GLU A 28 -13.79 -0.71 -20.35
CA GLU A 28 -12.91 -0.84 -21.51
C GLU A 28 -11.56 -1.40 -21.04
N VAL A 29 -11.12 -2.52 -21.62
CA VAL A 29 -9.92 -3.23 -21.17
C VAL A 29 -8.93 -3.46 -22.31
N GLY A 30 -7.65 -3.53 -21.95
CA GLY A 30 -6.53 -3.73 -22.85
C GLY A 30 -5.38 -4.51 -22.18
N ASP A 31 -4.26 -4.63 -22.88
CA ASP A 31 -3.04 -5.19 -22.30
C ASP A 31 -2.28 -4.09 -21.56
N ASP A 32 -2.28 -4.15 -20.22
CA ASP A 32 -1.64 -3.12 -19.39
C ASP A 32 -0.11 -3.06 -19.54
N VAL A 33 0.53 -4.16 -19.94
CA VAL A 33 1.99 -4.21 -20.11
C VAL A 33 2.42 -3.55 -21.42
N LEU A 34 1.63 -3.71 -22.48
CA LEU A 34 2.00 -3.25 -23.82
C LEU A 34 1.41 -1.89 -24.17
N ASP A 35 0.12 -1.71 -23.91
CA ASP A 35 -0.65 -0.58 -24.43
C ASP A 35 -1.25 0.30 -23.33
N HIS A 36 -1.05 -0.08 -22.06
CA HIS A 36 -1.60 0.53 -20.86
C HIS A 36 -3.14 0.51 -20.87
N ASP A 37 -3.72 -0.33 -20.02
CA ASP A 37 -5.16 -0.58 -20.03
C ASP A 37 -5.91 0.74 -19.80
N PRO A 38 -6.90 1.10 -20.65
CA PRO A 38 -7.51 2.44 -20.59
C PRO A 38 -8.27 2.70 -19.29
N THR A 39 -8.84 1.67 -18.67
CA THR A 39 -9.50 1.80 -17.37
C THR A 39 -8.46 1.97 -16.25
N MET A 40 -7.35 1.23 -16.31
CA MET A 40 -6.23 1.41 -15.34
C MET A 40 -5.59 2.78 -15.47
N ALA A 41 -5.33 3.25 -16.69
CA ALA A 41 -4.77 4.57 -16.98
C ALA A 41 -5.63 5.69 -16.38
N ALA A 42 -6.95 5.61 -16.60
CA ALA A 42 -7.89 6.58 -16.03
C ALA A 42 -7.87 6.59 -14.50
N LEU A 43 -7.82 5.41 -13.87
CA LEU A 43 -7.72 5.28 -12.41
C LEU A 43 -6.40 5.89 -11.88
N GLU A 44 -5.28 5.58 -12.52
CA GLU A 44 -3.96 6.09 -12.12
C GLU A 44 -3.86 7.62 -12.30
N GLU A 45 -4.37 8.16 -13.39
CA GLU A 45 -4.44 9.61 -13.63
C GLU A 45 -5.29 10.32 -12.57
N GLU A 46 -6.47 9.78 -12.28
CA GLU A 46 -7.36 10.33 -11.25
C GLU A 46 -6.70 10.31 -9.87
N VAL A 47 -6.06 9.21 -9.48
CA VAL A 47 -5.38 9.07 -8.19
C VAL A 47 -4.17 10.01 -8.10
N ALA A 48 -3.35 10.08 -9.15
CA ALA A 48 -2.20 10.97 -9.21
C ALA A 48 -2.63 12.43 -9.04
N HIS A 49 -3.65 12.85 -9.80
CA HIS A 49 -4.23 14.18 -9.70
C HIS A 49 -4.80 14.47 -8.30
N THR A 50 -5.59 13.53 -7.75
CA THR A 50 -6.24 13.67 -6.44
C THR A 50 -5.23 13.84 -5.31
N LEU A 51 -4.11 13.11 -5.37
CA LEU A 51 -3.07 13.15 -4.35
C LEU A 51 -1.97 14.20 -4.62
N GLY A 52 -2.00 14.86 -5.77
CA GLY A 52 -1.00 15.86 -6.17
C GLY A 52 0.36 15.27 -6.51
N PHE A 53 0.41 14.02 -6.96
CA PHE A 53 1.62 13.35 -7.44
C PHE A 53 1.69 13.37 -8.97
N PRO A 54 2.90 13.30 -9.56
CA PRO A 54 3.05 13.30 -11.02
C PRO A 54 2.57 12.01 -11.69
N ALA A 55 2.45 10.91 -10.95
CA ALA A 55 2.00 9.61 -11.44
C ALA A 55 1.49 8.74 -10.28
N ALA A 56 0.71 7.71 -10.61
CA ALA A 56 0.32 6.62 -9.72
C ALA A 56 0.59 5.28 -10.42
N LEU A 57 0.50 4.18 -9.67
CA LEU A 57 0.63 2.82 -10.19
C LEU A 57 -0.40 1.92 -9.49
N TRP A 58 -1.24 1.25 -10.27
CA TRP A 58 -2.16 0.24 -9.76
C TRP A 58 -1.39 -1.02 -9.37
N VAL A 59 -1.75 -1.59 -8.22
CA VAL A 59 -1.17 -2.84 -7.73
C VAL A 59 -2.26 -3.73 -7.15
N PRO A 60 -2.12 -5.07 -7.24
CA PRO A 60 -3.15 -6.00 -6.80
C PRO A 60 -3.33 -6.07 -5.27
N SER A 61 -2.40 -5.53 -4.48
CA SER A 61 -2.51 -5.49 -3.02
C SER A 61 -1.69 -4.37 -2.41
N GLY A 62 -2.10 -3.90 -1.23
CA GLY A 62 -1.31 -2.93 -0.45
C GLY A 62 0.08 -3.45 -0.07
N SER A 63 0.22 -4.75 0.22
CA SER A 63 1.54 -5.35 0.50
C SER A 63 2.49 -5.30 -0.71
N MET A 64 1.97 -5.44 -1.94
CA MET A 64 2.80 -5.27 -3.14
C MET A 64 3.18 -3.81 -3.34
N GLY A 65 2.25 -2.87 -3.10
CA GLY A 65 2.52 -1.44 -3.16
C GLY A 65 3.64 -1.01 -2.19
N ASN A 66 3.54 -1.41 -0.92
CA ASN A 66 4.58 -1.15 0.08
C ASN A 66 5.91 -1.79 -0.31
N LEU A 67 5.91 -3.03 -0.79
CA LEU A 67 7.13 -3.70 -1.23
C LEU A 67 7.80 -2.96 -2.40
N ILE A 68 7.04 -2.57 -3.43
CA ILE A 68 7.58 -1.80 -4.56
C ILE A 68 8.16 -0.46 -4.06
N ALA A 69 7.45 0.25 -3.19
CA ALA A 69 7.93 1.49 -2.61
C ALA A 69 9.26 1.30 -1.86
N LEU A 70 9.37 0.26 -1.03
CA LEU A 70 10.62 -0.08 -0.33
C LEU A 70 11.74 -0.44 -1.31
N MET A 71 11.46 -1.22 -2.36
CA MET A 71 12.45 -1.57 -3.39
C MET A 71 12.95 -0.35 -4.17
N LEU A 72 12.11 0.67 -4.37
CA LEU A 72 12.49 1.91 -5.05
C LEU A 72 13.29 2.86 -4.16
N HIS A 73 12.98 2.91 -2.87
CA HIS A 73 13.60 3.85 -1.92
C HIS A 73 14.86 3.31 -1.25
N LEU A 74 15.04 1.99 -1.21
CA LEU A 74 16.15 1.37 -0.49
C LEU A 74 17.18 0.76 -1.43
N ARG A 75 18.42 0.77 -0.99
CA ARG A 75 19.52 -0.04 -1.51
C ARG A 75 19.78 -1.22 -0.58
N ARG A 76 20.50 -2.22 -1.09
CA ARG A 76 20.85 -3.40 -0.29
C ARG A 76 21.58 -2.98 0.99
N GLY A 77 21.02 -3.36 2.14
CA GLY A 77 21.60 -3.08 3.44
C GLY A 77 21.22 -1.72 4.03
N ASP A 78 20.46 -0.88 3.29
CA ASP A 78 19.90 0.34 3.86
C ASP A 78 18.98 0.00 5.04
N GLN A 79 18.95 0.90 6.02
CA GLN A 79 18.00 0.85 7.10
C GLN A 79 16.79 1.73 6.75
N PHE A 80 15.59 1.28 7.11
CA PHE A 80 14.38 2.11 7.04
C PHE A 80 13.69 2.16 8.40
N LEU A 81 13.15 3.34 8.72
CA LEU A 81 12.44 3.58 9.97
C LEU A 81 10.94 3.36 9.75
N ALA A 82 10.29 2.63 10.66
CA ALA A 82 8.84 2.46 10.64
C ALA A 82 8.28 2.43 12.07
N PRO A 83 7.06 2.93 12.32
CA PRO A 83 6.42 2.79 13.63
C PRO A 83 6.29 1.32 14.02
N GLU A 84 6.43 1.00 15.30
CA GLU A 84 6.16 -0.32 15.84
C GLU A 84 4.73 -0.78 15.50
N HIS A 85 4.54 -2.08 15.27
CA HIS A 85 3.26 -2.65 14.84
C HIS A 85 2.72 -2.15 13.49
N SER A 86 3.47 -1.38 12.71
CA SER A 86 3.10 -1.04 11.34
C SER A 86 3.02 -2.30 10.45
N HIS A 87 2.15 -2.25 9.45
CA HIS A 87 1.82 -3.39 8.59
C HIS A 87 3.07 -3.97 7.89
N VAL A 88 3.95 -3.08 7.40
CA VAL A 88 5.23 -3.44 6.75
C VAL A 88 6.19 -4.24 7.65
N LEU A 89 6.05 -4.13 8.96
CA LEU A 89 6.88 -4.89 9.92
C LEU A 89 6.22 -6.21 10.32
N GLY A 90 4.92 -6.21 10.61
CA GLY A 90 4.24 -7.34 11.25
C GLY A 90 3.40 -8.23 10.33
N SER A 91 2.95 -7.70 9.18
CA SER A 91 1.85 -8.30 8.40
C SER A 91 2.20 -8.54 6.93
N GLU A 92 3.45 -8.27 6.53
CA GLU A 92 3.92 -8.41 5.15
C GLU A 92 4.99 -9.49 4.99
N LEU A 93 4.99 -10.49 5.88
CA LEU A 93 5.82 -11.70 5.77
C LEU A 93 7.34 -11.43 5.64
N GLY A 94 7.82 -10.30 6.15
CA GLY A 94 9.24 -9.92 6.11
C GLY A 94 9.77 -9.59 4.71
N THR A 95 8.90 -9.31 3.74
CA THR A 95 9.30 -8.98 2.36
C THR A 95 10.23 -7.77 2.27
N ALA A 96 10.11 -6.81 3.19
CA ALA A 96 11.02 -5.68 3.31
C ALA A 96 12.50 -6.12 3.48
N ALA A 97 12.75 -7.16 4.30
CA ALA A 97 14.09 -7.69 4.51
C ALA A 97 14.49 -8.72 3.44
N TRP A 98 13.55 -9.55 2.98
CA TRP A 98 13.86 -10.63 2.05
C TRP A 98 14.01 -10.16 0.60
N LEU A 99 13.06 -9.34 0.12
CA LEU A 99 12.97 -8.92 -1.28
C LEU A 99 13.53 -7.52 -1.49
N ALA A 100 13.11 -6.53 -0.69
CA ALA A 100 13.66 -5.17 -0.76
C ALA A 100 15.05 -5.05 -0.12
N GLN A 101 15.45 -6.04 0.68
CA GLN A 101 16.68 -6.11 1.48
C GLN A 101 17.09 -4.82 2.17
N GLY A 102 16.06 -4.17 2.73
CA GLY A 102 16.15 -3.15 3.74
C GLY A 102 16.06 -3.75 5.14
N MET A 103 16.82 -3.19 6.07
CA MET A 103 16.78 -3.56 7.48
C MET A 103 15.77 -2.67 8.23
N PRO A 104 14.64 -3.20 8.71
CA PRO A 104 13.68 -2.39 9.46
C PRO A 104 14.24 -1.98 10.82
N MET A 105 13.97 -0.74 11.22
CA MET A 105 14.09 -0.26 12.60
C MET A 105 12.72 0.23 13.07
N ALA A 106 12.18 -0.48 14.08
CA ALA A 106 10.92 -0.10 14.70
C ALA A 106 11.11 1.12 15.61
N LEU A 107 10.21 2.10 15.49
CA LEU A 107 10.16 3.29 16.35
C LEU A 107 8.94 3.25 17.28
N PRO A 108 9.08 3.72 18.53
CA PRO A 108 7.97 3.76 19.49
C PRO A 108 6.90 4.77 19.08
N HIS A 109 5.70 4.64 19.65
CA HIS A 109 4.60 5.60 19.49
C HIS A 109 4.63 6.73 20.54
N ASP A 110 5.73 7.48 20.61
CA ASP A 110 5.92 8.59 21.55
C ASP A 110 5.37 9.94 21.04
N GLY A 111 4.91 10.01 19.79
CA GLY A 111 4.34 11.21 19.16
C GLY A 111 2.80 11.24 19.08
N GLY A 112 2.12 10.25 19.65
CA GLY A 112 0.67 10.06 19.58
C GLY A 112 0.26 8.70 18.99
N PRO A 113 -1.05 8.42 18.84
CA PRO A 113 -1.52 7.13 18.33
C PRO A 113 -0.90 6.76 16.98
N GLY A 114 -0.12 5.67 16.95
CA GLY A 114 0.53 5.16 15.73
C GLY A 114 1.68 6.02 15.19
N ARG A 115 2.16 7.02 15.95
CA ARG A 115 3.13 8.00 15.45
C ARG A 115 4.37 8.11 16.34
N PRO A 116 5.60 8.03 15.79
CA PRO A 116 6.80 8.46 16.49
C PRO A 116 6.87 9.99 16.57
N SER A 117 7.55 10.51 17.59
CA SER A 117 7.86 11.93 17.69
C SER A 117 8.93 12.33 16.67
N PRO A 118 8.93 13.59 16.18
CA PRO A 118 9.99 14.06 15.29
C PRO A 118 11.39 13.92 15.90
N GLU A 119 11.54 14.11 17.21
CA GLU A 119 12.81 13.95 17.93
C GLU A 119 13.31 12.49 17.86
N THR A 120 12.42 11.52 18.09
CA THR A 120 12.74 10.09 17.96
C THR A 120 13.15 9.72 16.54
N VAL A 121 12.45 10.25 15.52
CA VAL A 121 12.80 10.00 14.11
C VAL A 121 14.18 10.57 13.78
N VAL A 122 14.44 11.83 14.14
CA VAL A 122 15.75 12.49 13.87
C VAL A 122 16.87 11.74 14.58
N LYS A 123 16.69 11.36 15.84
CA LYS A 123 17.70 10.60 16.60
C LYS A 123 18.00 9.24 15.96
N ALA A 124 16.99 8.56 15.43
CA ALA A 124 17.14 7.25 14.80
C ALA A 124 17.77 7.34 13.39
N ALA A 125 17.55 8.43 12.67
CA ALA A 125 18.11 8.65 11.33
C ALA A 125 19.63 8.90 11.34
N GLY A 126 20.19 9.31 12.48
CA GLY A 126 21.59 9.73 12.62
C GLY A 126 21.84 11.16 12.14
#